data_AF-A0A5E7ASD5-F1
#
_entry.id   AF-A0A5E7ASD5-F1
#
_cell.length_a   1.000
_cell.length_b   1.000
_cell.length_c   1.000
_cell.angle_alpha   90.00
_cell.angle_beta   90.00
_cell.angle_gamma   90.00
#
_symmetry.space_group_name_H-M   'P 1'
#
loop_
_entity.id
_entity.type
_entity.pdbx_description
1 polymer ?
#
loop_
_entity_poly.entity_id
_entity_poly.type
_entity_poly.pdbx_seq_one_letter_code
_entity_poly.pdbx_strand_id
1 'polypeptide(L)'
;MNSPMKSPLLGRPPTRQTTDEAGLLSFKLTPRELTPIRAKLANGISAVIGLGLAAANFIPLLQEPHPYLPDLVTALGVTVLGYHLLRWVTFEACRVTTRIELRMDEVRVRLLSGWKSYDRRIEHRFVLLPHDAAEYEQRFHEFATRKAAANGQVVQPPIYYGDSFHVVLVYAGHRIDLLTVYGRQQAAAIVARLQHCDQLLDAEAKRVGAGKNPHIDGEWHHTPGGLNDV
;
A
#
# COMPACT_ATOMS: atom_id res chain seq x y z
N MET A 1 8.28 17.00 33.61
CA MET A 1 8.68 17.13 32.20
C MET A 1 7.55 16.55 31.35
N ASN A 2 6.70 17.40 30.78
CA ASN A 2 5.64 16.95 29.89
C ASN A 2 6.27 16.59 28.55
N SER A 3 6.32 15.30 28.20
CA SER A 3 6.71 14.89 26.85
C SER A 3 5.76 15.59 25.87
N PRO A 4 6.27 16.29 24.84
CA PRO A 4 5.40 16.90 23.84
C PRO A 4 4.55 15.79 23.21
N MET A 5 3.23 15.93 23.28
CA MET A 5 2.30 14.97 22.67
C MET A 5 2.68 14.81 21.19
N LYS A 6 3.07 13.60 20.80
CA LYS A 6 3.36 13.30 19.40
C LYS A 6 2.05 13.42 18.62
N SER A 7 2.04 14.30 17.62
CA SER A 7 0.88 14.44 16.74
C SER A 7 0.60 13.09 16.07
N PRO A 8 -0.66 12.62 16.06
CA PRO A 8 -1.02 11.36 15.43
C PRO A 8 -0.70 11.36 13.93
N LEU A 9 -0.57 12.53 13.30
CA LEU A 9 -0.23 12.73 11.88
C LEU A 9 1.26 12.49 11.56
N LEU A 10 2.12 12.41 12.58
CA LEU A 10 3.53 12.06 12.43
C LEU A 10 3.67 10.54 12.24
N GLY A 11 3.77 10.09 11.00
CA GLY A 11 3.96 8.68 10.65
C GLY A 11 3.76 8.39 9.17
N ARG A 12 3.78 7.10 8.80
CA ARG A 12 3.38 6.67 7.46
C ARG A 12 1.86 6.39 7.43
N PRO A 13 1.16 6.75 6.34
CA PRO A 13 1.65 7.54 5.21
C PRO A 13 1.87 9.02 5.61
N PRO A 14 2.84 9.72 4.97
CA PRO A 14 3.07 11.14 5.20
C PRO A 14 1.79 11.93 4.98
N THR A 15 1.39 12.68 6.02
CA THR A 15 0.17 13.48 6.02
C THR A 15 0.50 14.89 6.45
N ARG A 16 0.09 15.87 5.65
CA ARG A 16 0.24 17.30 5.97
C ARG A 16 -1.12 17.92 6.16
N GLN A 17 -1.31 18.57 7.30
CA GLN A 17 -2.44 19.46 7.50
C GLN A 17 -2.13 20.77 6.78
N THR A 18 -3.07 21.23 5.96
CA THR A 18 -2.99 22.48 5.22
C THR A 18 -4.29 23.25 5.37
N THR A 19 -4.27 24.52 4.98
CA THR A 19 -5.47 25.33 4.86
C THR A 19 -5.78 25.48 3.38
N ASP A 20 -7.05 25.33 3.02
CA ASP A 20 -7.50 25.51 1.65
C ASP A 20 -7.60 26.99 1.26
N GLU A 21 -7.85 27.28 -0.01
CA GLU A 21 -8.05 28.65 -0.53
C GLU A 21 -9.16 29.41 0.22
N ALA A 22 -10.16 28.68 0.73
CA ALA A 22 -11.25 29.21 1.55
C ALA A 22 -10.90 29.41 3.04
N GLY A 23 -9.65 29.20 3.46
CA GLY A 23 -9.26 29.29 4.86
C GLY A 23 -9.67 28.08 5.72
N LEU A 24 -10.20 27.02 5.10
CA LEU A 24 -10.72 25.83 5.78
C LEU A 24 -9.70 24.71 5.90
N LEU A 25 -9.90 23.82 6.88
CA LEU A 25 -9.04 22.68 7.13
C LEU A 25 -8.99 21.74 5.91
N SER A 26 -7.78 21.33 5.52
CA SER A 26 -7.55 20.31 4.49
C SER A 26 -6.39 19.40 4.88
N PHE A 27 -6.41 18.16 4.39
CA PHE A 27 -5.34 17.19 4.61
C PHE A 27 -4.80 16.69 3.29
N LYS A 28 -3.47 16.65 3.15
CA LYS A 28 -2.78 16.09 2.00
C LYS A 28 -2.05 14.83 2.42
N LEU A 29 -2.47 13.69 1.89
CA LEU A 29 -1.84 12.40 2.08
C LEU A 29 -1.05 12.05 0.83
N THR A 30 0.22 11.69 1.03
CA THR A 30 1.10 11.27 -0.06
C THR A 30 1.67 9.88 0.21
N PRO A 31 0.83 8.81 0.17
CA PRO A 31 1.33 7.45 0.29
C PRO A 31 2.32 7.13 -0.83
N ARG A 32 3.45 6.51 -0.47
CA ARG A 32 4.49 6.06 -1.41
C ARG A 32 4.61 4.55 -1.29
N GLU A 33 3.87 3.84 -2.12
CA GLU A 33 3.70 2.39 -1.97
C GLU A 33 4.02 1.63 -3.26
N LEU A 34 4.28 0.33 -3.11
CA LEU A 34 4.53 -0.57 -4.23
C LEU A 34 3.20 -1.13 -4.73
N THR A 35 3.01 -1.26 -6.04
CA THR A 35 1.85 -1.95 -6.63
C THR A 35 2.24 -3.38 -7.01
N PRO A 36 1.31 -4.34 -7.14
CA PRO A 36 1.62 -5.73 -7.48
C PRO A 36 2.46 -5.87 -8.76
N ILE A 37 2.09 -5.12 -9.81
CA ILE A 37 2.82 -5.10 -11.09
C ILE A 37 4.26 -4.64 -10.89
N ARG A 38 4.45 -3.60 -10.06
CA ARG A 38 5.77 -3.05 -9.78
C ARG A 38 6.58 -3.92 -8.83
N ALA A 39 5.94 -4.66 -7.92
CA ALA A 39 6.59 -5.67 -7.10
C ALA A 39 7.13 -6.81 -7.98
N LYS A 40 6.33 -7.26 -8.94
CA LYS A 40 6.74 -8.25 -9.95
C LYS A 40 7.91 -7.75 -10.80
N LEU A 41 7.84 -6.50 -11.27
CA LEU A 41 8.92 -5.87 -12.02
C LEU A 41 10.20 -5.75 -11.17
N ALA A 42 10.08 -5.29 -9.92
CA ALA A 42 11.20 -5.12 -9.00
C ALA A 42 11.91 -6.45 -8.72
N ASN A 43 11.15 -7.54 -8.54
CA ASN A 43 11.70 -8.88 -8.41
C ASN A 43 12.45 -9.32 -9.67
N GLY A 44 11.88 -9.09 -10.86
CA GLY A 44 12.53 -9.40 -12.13
C GLY A 44 13.84 -8.64 -12.33
N ILE A 45 13.84 -7.33 -12.13
CA ILE A 45 15.02 -6.47 -12.23
C ILE A 45 16.09 -6.91 -11.21
N SER A 46 15.68 -7.15 -9.96
CA SER A 46 16.59 -7.58 -8.90
C SER A 46 17.24 -8.93 -9.21
N ALA A 47 16.51 -9.86 -9.82
CA ALA A 47 17.05 -11.15 -10.25
C ALA A 47 18.12 -10.99 -11.34
N VAL A 48 17.84 -10.19 -12.37
CA VAL A 48 18.80 -9.93 -13.47
C VAL A 48 20.06 -9.22 -12.95
N ILE A 49 19.90 -8.18 -12.13
CA ILE A 49 21.02 -7.47 -11.52
C ILE A 49 21.82 -8.40 -10.59
N GLY A 50 21.14 -9.26 -9.82
CA GLY A 50 21.79 -10.24 -8.95
C GLY A 50 22.63 -11.26 -9.72
N LEU A 51 22.12 -11.76 -10.85
CA LEU A 51 22.87 -12.63 -11.74
C LEU A 51 24.09 -11.92 -12.34
N GLY A 52 23.93 -10.67 -12.78
CA GLY A 52 25.04 -9.84 -13.27
C GLY A 52 26.11 -9.61 -12.21
N LEU A 53 25.71 -9.33 -10.97
CA LEU A 53 26.62 -9.17 -9.83
C LEU A 53 27.37 -10.46 -9.52
N ALA A 54 26.67 -11.60 -9.50
CA ALA A 54 27.31 -12.90 -9.29
C ALA A 54 28.30 -13.21 -10.42
N ALA A 55 27.91 -13.03 -11.69
CA ALA A 55 28.80 -13.23 -12.82
C ALA A 55 30.06 -12.36 -12.72
N ALA A 56 29.92 -11.07 -12.39
CA ALA A 56 31.03 -10.15 -12.25
C ALA A 56 32.02 -10.55 -11.15
N ASN A 57 31.54 -11.12 -10.03
CA ASN A 57 32.38 -11.53 -8.91
C ASN A 57 32.99 -12.93 -9.07
N PHE A 58 32.28 -13.86 -9.72
CA PHE A 58 32.70 -15.27 -9.79
C PHE A 58 33.40 -15.64 -11.10
N ILE A 59 33.12 -15.00 -12.24
CA ILE A 59 33.80 -15.31 -13.52
C ILE A 59 35.33 -15.11 -13.42
N PRO A 60 35.86 -14.03 -12.84
CA PRO A 60 37.31 -13.86 -12.70
C PRO A 60 37.96 -14.98 -11.89
N LEU A 61 37.28 -15.44 -10.82
CA LEU A 61 37.77 -16.52 -9.96
C LEU A 61 37.82 -17.88 -10.67
N LEU A 62 37.01 -18.09 -11.71
CA LEU A 62 37.05 -19.30 -12.53
C LEU A 62 38.20 -19.30 -13.54
N GLN A 63 38.82 -18.15 -13.79
CA GLN A 63 39.96 -17.99 -14.70
C GLN A 63 41.31 -18.07 -13.98
N GLU A 64 41.29 -17.96 -12.65
CA GLU A 64 42.45 -18.08 -11.77
C GLU A 64 42.85 -19.56 -11.59
N PRO A 65 44.12 -19.95 -11.85
CA PRO A 65 44.58 -21.33 -11.67
C PRO A 65 44.54 -21.83 -10.22
N HIS A 66 44.71 -20.92 -9.25
CA HIS A 66 44.76 -21.22 -7.83
C HIS A 66 44.01 -20.14 -7.02
N PRO A 67 42.67 -20.17 -6.97
CA PRO A 67 41.91 -19.21 -6.19
C PRO A 67 42.18 -19.38 -4.70
N TYR A 68 42.59 -18.32 -4.01
CA TYR A 68 42.78 -18.34 -2.57
C TYR A 68 41.43 -18.25 -1.86
N LEU A 69 41.32 -18.92 -0.70
CA LEU A 69 40.10 -18.92 0.11
C LEU A 69 39.57 -17.50 0.46
N PRO A 70 40.42 -16.50 0.79
CA PRO A 70 39.97 -15.13 1.04
C PRO A 70 39.26 -14.47 -0.15
N ASP A 71 39.67 -14.76 -1.38
CA ASP A 71 39.08 -14.17 -2.59
C ASP A 71 37.66 -14.71 -2.81
N LEU A 72 37.48 -16.01 -2.54
CA LEU A 72 36.17 -16.66 -2.60
C LEU A 72 35.22 -16.12 -1.51
N VAL A 73 35.71 -15.93 -0.29
CA VAL A 73 34.93 -15.33 0.80
C VAL A 73 34.54 -13.89 0.46
N THR A 74 35.47 -13.12 -0.12
CA THR A 74 35.21 -11.74 -0.54
C THR A 74 34.16 -11.67 -1.64
N ALA A 75 34.30 -12.48 -2.70
CA ALA A 75 33.33 -12.54 -3.79
C ALA A 75 31.93 -12.94 -3.30
N LEU A 76 31.84 -13.92 -2.40
CA LEU A 76 30.56 -14.33 -1.80
C LEU A 76 29.96 -13.20 -0.95
N GLY A 77 30.75 -12.59 -0.07
CA GLY A 77 30.30 -11.50 0.81
C GLY A 77 29.80 -10.29 0.03
N VAL A 78 30.56 -9.85 -0.98
CA VAL A 78 30.20 -8.73 -1.86
C VAL A 78 28.95 -9.05 -2.66
N THR A 79 28.83 -10.28 -3.19
CA THR A 79 27.65 -10.68 -3.96
C THR A 79 26.39 -10.69 -3.11
N VAL A 80 26.43 -11.27 -1.91
CA VAL A 80 25.27 -11.35 -1.02
C VAL A 80 24.86 -9.96 -0.54
N LEU A 81 25.81 -9.19 0.00
CA LEU A 81 25.53 -7.85 0.52
C LEU A 81 25.08 -6.90 -0.60
N GLY A 82 25.77 -6.94 -1.74
CA GLY A 82 25.43 -6.15 -2.92
C GLY A 82 24.05 -6.51 -3.46
N TYR A 83 23.68 -7.80 -3.51
CA TYR A 83 22.34 -8.24 -3.92
C TYR A 83 21.26 -7.68 -3.00
N HIS A 84 21.44 -7.77 -1.67
CA HIS A 84 20.45 -7.24 -0.73
C HIS A 84 20.28 -5.73 -0.85
N LEU A 85 21.38 -4.99 -1.00
CA LEU A 85 21.35 -3.54 -1.19
C LEU A 85 20.66 -3.17 -2.52
N LEU A 86 21.05 -3.80 -3.63
CA LEU A 86 20.47 -3.54 -4.94
C LEU A 86 18.99 -3.91 -5.00
N ARG A 87 18.61 -5.02 -4.37
CA ARG A 87 17.20 -5.42 -4.21
C ARG A 87 16.44 -4.35 -3.44
N TRP A 88 16.96 -3.88 -2.31
CA TRP A 88 16.33 -2.82 -1.54
C TRP A 88 16.16 -1.54 -2.36
N VAL A 89 17.19 -1.09 -3.06
CA VAL A 89 17.14 0.08 -3.96
C VAL A 89 16.09 -0.11 -5.05
N THR A 90 16.06 -1.27 -5.69
CA THR A 90 15.10 -1.59 -6.77
C THR A 90 13.66 -1.52 -6.27
N PHE A 91 13.38 -2.09 -5.10
CA PHE A 91 12.06 -2.03 -4.48
C PHE A 91 11.67 -0.60 -4.11
N GLU A 92 12.59 0.20 -3.57
CA GLU A 92 12.32 1.59 -3.18
C GLU A 92 12.12 2.50 -4.41
N ALA A 93 12.87 2.27 -5.49
CA ALA A 93 12.75 2.98 -6.77
C ALA A 93 11.43 2.66 -7.48
N CYS A 94 10.92 1.43 -7.35
CA CYS A 94 9.67 1.02 -7.97
C CYS A 94 8.42 1.58 -7.25
N ARG A 95 8.53 2.19 -6.06
CA ARG A 95 7.35 2.75 -5.38
C ARG A 95 6.70 3.90 -6.15
N VAL A 96 5.38 3.98 -6.08
CA VAL A 96 4.56 5.06 -6.65
C VAL A 96 4.11 5.98 -5.54
N THR A 97 4.22 7.28 -5.78
CA THR A 97 3.59 8.29 -4.92
C THR A 97 2.20 8.61 -5.46
N THR A 98 1.16 8.28 -4.68
CA THR A 98 -0.21 8.72 -4.94
C THR A 98 -0.48 9.98 -4.13
N ARG A 99 -1.24 10.93 -4.68
CA ARG A 99 -1.63 12.16 -3.96
C ARG A 99 -3.13 12.12 -3.71
N ILE A 100 -3.50 12.22 -2.44
CA ILE A 100 -4.88 12.29 -1.99
C ILE A 100 -5.01 13.57 -1.18
N GLU A 101 -5.98 14.41 -1.52
CA GLU A 101 -6.32 15.62 -0.81
C GLU A 101 -7.74 15.46 -0.26
N LEU A 102 -7.90 15.58 1.06
CA LEU A 102 -9.18 15.60 1.75
C LEU A 102 -9.48 17.06 2.11
N ARG A 103 -10.58 17.59 1.58
CA ARG A 103 -11.13 18.89 1.91
C ARG A 103 -12.46 18.71 2.66
N MET A 104 -13.02 19.81 3.13
CA MET A 104 -14.29 19.81 3.86
C MET A 104 -15.45 19.28 3.02
N ASP A 105 -15.47 19.64 1.73
CA ASP A 105 -16.53 19.37 0.77
C ASP A 105 -16.17 18.30 -0.26
N GLU A 106 -14.88 18.07 -0.54
CA GLU A 106 -14.47 17.09 -1.55
C GLU A 106 -13.28 16.22 -1.14
N VAL A 107 -13.23 15.02 -1.71
CA VAL A 107 -12.08 14.11 -1.72
C VAL A 107 -11.46 14.13 -3.11
N ARG A 108 -10.22 14.58 -3.22
CA ARG A 108 -9.47 14.62 -4.48
C ARG A 108 -8.37 13.59 -4.53
N VAL A 109 -8.32 12.82 -5.61
CA VAL A 109 -7.28 11.82 -5.84
C VAL A 109 -6.63 12.03 -7.20
N ARG A 110 -5.31 12.05 -7.22
CA ARG A 110 -4.53 12.12 -8.46
C ARG A 110 -4.36 10.71 -9.03
N LEU A 111 -5.11 10.44 -10.10
CA LEU A 111 -4.96 9.25 -10.92
C LEU A 111 -4.06 9.54 -12.12
N LEU A 112 -3.76 8.51 -12.90
CA LEU A 112 -3.02 8.64 -14.16
C LEU A 112 -3.73 9.57 -15.15
N SER A 113 -5.06 9.55 -15.17
CA SER A 113 -5.91 10.39 -16.04
C SER A 113 -6.13 11.82 -15.50
N GLY A 114 -5.39 12.23 -14.46
CA GLY A 114 -5.56 13.53 -13.82
C GLY A 114 -6.23 13.45 -12.44
N TRP A 115 -6.70 14.59 -11.95
CA TRP A 115 -7.40 14.68 -10.68
C TRP A 115 -8.86 14.27 -10.83
N LYS A 116 -9.34 13.42 -9.93
CA LYS A 116 -10.76 13.16 -9.73
C LYS A 116 -11.19 13.70 -8.38
N SER A 117 -12.32 14.41 -8.36
CA SER A 117 -12.98 14.92 -7.16
C SER A 117 -14.23 14.09 -6.86
N TYR A 118 -14.51 13.88 -5.59
CA TYR A 118 -15.72 13.23 -5.08
C TYR A 118 -16.32 14.10 -3.97
N ASP A 119 -17.63 14.29 -3.95
CA ASP A 119 -18.29 15.16 -2.96
C ASP A 119 -18.42 14.43 -1.61
N ARG A 120 -17.77 14.96 -0.59
CA ARG A 120 -17.70 14.40 0.76
C ARG A 120 -19.04 14.45 1.50
N ARG A 121 -20.00 15.28 1.05
CA ARG A 121 -21.34 15.37 1.64
C ARG A 121 -22.20 14.15 1.33
N ILE A 122 -21.83 13.39 0.31
CA ILE A 122 -22.47 12.13 -0.04
C ILE A 122 -21.96 11.04 0.92
N GLU A 123 -22.82 10.08 1.25
CA GLU A 123 -22.45 8.93 2.08
C GLU A 123 -21.21 8.25 1.49
N HIS A 124 -20.14 8.20 2.29
CA HIS A 124 -18.88 7.63 1.87
C HIS A 124 -18.14 6.97 3.04
N ARG A 125 -17.31 5.98 2.71
CA ARG A 125 -16.41 5.35 3.69
C ARG A 125 -15.15 4.83 3.02
N PHE A 126 -14.04 4.88 3.73
CA PHE A 126 -12.79 4.27 3.30
C PHE A 126 -12.70 2.84 3.82
N VAL A 127 -12.47 1.88 2.93
CA VAL A 127 -12.35 0.46 3.27
C VAL A 127 -11.13 -0.16 2.59
N LEU A 128 -10.68 -1.27 3.15
CA LEU A 128 -9.60 -2.09 2.60
C LEU A 128 -10.20 -3.36 2.00
N LEU A 129 -9.96 -3.62 0.72
CA LEU A 129 -10.38 -4.85 0.05
C LEU A 129 -9.17 -5.64 -0.47
N PRO A 130 -9.22 -6.99 -0.48
CA PRO A 130 -8.20 -7.79 -1.15
C PRO A 130 -8.20 -7.51 -2.66
N HIS A 131 -7.08 -7.74 -3.33
CA HIS A 131 -7.00 -7.55 -4.78
C HIS A 131 -7.90 -8.54 -5.53
N ASP A 132 -8.64 -8.08 -6.53
CA ASP A 132 -9.58 -8.92 -7.30
C ASP A 132 -8.91 -10.12 -8.02
N ALA A 133 -7.61 -10.02 -8.30
CA ALA A 133 -6.84 -11.06 -8.97
C ALA A 133 -6.21 -12.08 -8.00
N ALA A 134 -6.37 -11.90 -6.69
CA ALA A 134 -5.80 -12.77 -5.67
C ALA A 134 -6.31 -14.22 -5.81
N GLU A 135 -7.61 -14.40 -5.99
CA GLU A 135 -8.19 -15.75 -6.16
C GLU A 135 -7.69 -16.44 -7.43
N TYR A 136 -7.60 -15.68 -8.54
CA TYR A 136 -7.11 -16.22 -9.80
C TYR A 136 -5.64 -16.65 -9.69
N GLU A 137 -4.80 -15.79 -9.08
CA GLU A 137 -3.40 -16.11 -8.81
C GLU A 137 -3.27 -17.37 -7.94
N GLN A 138 -4.06 -17.47 -6.87
CA GLN A 138 -4.07 -18.64 -5.99
C GLN A 138 -4.42 -19.92 -6.75
N ARG A 139 -5.50 -19.93 -7.53
CA ARG A 139 -5.91 -21.11 -8.32
C ARG A 139 -4.84 -21.51 -9.33
N PHE A 140 -4.21 -20.53 -9.97
CA PHE A 140 -3.11 -20.78 -10.91
C PHE A 140 -1.89 -21.38 -10.20
N HIS A 141 -1.52 -20.87 -9.04
CA HIS A 141 -0.43 -21.40 -8.23
C HIS A 141 -0.72 -22.81 -7.71
N GLU A 142 -1.94 -23.08 -7.23
CA GLU A 142 -2.34 -24.42 -6.80
C GLU A 142 -2.21 -25.44 -7.94
N PHE A 143 -2.64 -25.08 -9.15
CA PHE A 143 -2.49 -25.93 -10.31
C PHE A 143 -1.01 -26.18 -10.64
N ALA A 144 -0.18 -25.14 -10.65
CA ALA A 144 1.26 -25.24 -10.92
C ALA A 144 1.98 -26.13 -9.89
N THR A 145 1.67 -25.96 -8.60
CA THR A 145 2.24 -26.77 -7.51
C THR A 145 1.82 -28.24 -7.63
N ARG A 146 0.55 -28.53 -7.94
CA ARG A 146 0.08 -29.91 -8.15
C ARG A 146 0.76 -30.56 -9.35
N LYS A 147 0.90 -29.83 -10.45
CA LYS A 147 1.59 -30.30 -11.66
C LYS A 147 3.07 -30.60 -11.38
N ALA A 148 3.76 -29.73 -10.65
CA ALA A 148 5.15 -29.96 -10.25
C ALA A 148 5.27 -31.19 -9.33
N ALA A 149 4.40 -31.32 -8.33
CA ALA A 149 4.40 -32.45 -7.40
C ALA A 149 4.18 -33.79 -8.14
N ALA A 150 3.29 -33.83 -9.13
CA ALA A 150 3.09 -34.99 -9.98
C ALA A 150 4.35 -35.38 -10.77
N ASN A 151 5.22 -34.42 -11.07
CA ASN A 151 6.51 -34.62 -11.73
C ASN A 151 7.67 -34.82 -10.72
N GLY A 152 7.39 -35.00 -9.42
CA GLY A 152 8.40 -35.13 -8.37
C GLY A 152 9.17 -33.83 -8.07
N GLN A 153 8.66 -32.68 -8.52
CA GLN A 153 9.26 -31.37 -8.32
C GLN A 153 8.50 -30.57 -7.26
N VAL A 154 9.22 -29.77 -6.49
CA VAL A 154 8.64 -28.81 -5.54
C VAL A 154 8.86 -27.40 -6.07
N VAL A 155 7.77 -26.66 -6.29
CA VAL A 155 7.81 -25.26 -6.72
C VAL A 155 7.03 -24.40 -5.74
N GLN A 156 7.54 -23.20 -5.48
CA GLN A 156 6.87 -22.19 -4.67
C GLN A 156 6.78 -20.91 -5.50
N PRO A 157 5.67 -20.71 -6.25
CA PRO A 157 5.52 -19.51 -7.06
C PRO A 157 5.36 -18.27 -6.16
N PRO A 158 5.95 -17.12 -6.56
CA PRO A 158 5.84 -15.88 -5.80
C PRO A 158 4.41 -15.33 -5.84
N ILE A 159 3.90 -14.87 -4.69
CA ILE A 159 2.56 -14.29 -4.54
C ILE A 159 2.67 -12.77 -4.70
N TYR A 160 1.90 -12.19 -5.61
CA TYR A 160 1.89 -10.74 -5.86
C TYR A 160 0.52 -10.13 -5.59
N TYR A 161 -0.53 -10.73 -6.12
CA TYR A 161 -1.89 -10.22 -6.00
C TYR A 161 -2.53 -10.65 -4.68
N GLY A 162 -2.22 -11.84 -4.18
CA GLY A 162 -2.66 -12.31 -2.85
C GLY A 162 -2.20 -11.43 -1.70
N ASP A 163 -1.02 -10.81 -1.84
CA ASP A 163 -0.46 -9.86 -0.86
C ASP A 163 -0.74 -8.39 -1.21
N SER A 164 -1.62 -8.14 -2.18
CA SER A 164 -2.03 -6.80 -2.59
C SER A 164 -3.45 -6.48 -2.15
N PHE A 165 -3.69 -5.21 -1.84
CA PHE A 165 -4.96 -4.71 -1.36
C PHE A 165 -5.33 -3.42 -2.08
N HIS A 166 -6.63 -3.24 -2.33
CA HIS A 166 -7.20 -1.99 -2.80
C HIS A 166 -7.60 -1.13 -1.61
N VAL A 167 -7.12 0.12 -1.61
CA VAL A 167 -7.66 1.19 -0.76
C VAL A 167 -8.84 1.79 -1.52
N VAL A 168 -10.04 1.62 -0.96
CA VAL A 168 -11.30 1.89 -1.66
C VAL A 168 -12.08 2.98 -0.94
N LEU A 169 -12.61 3.92 -1.72
CA LEU A 169 -13.69 4.80 -1.33
C LEU A 169 -15.00 4.14 -1.76
N VAL A 170 -15.80 3.70 -0.80
CA VAL A 170 -17.21 3.35 -1.08
C VAL A 170 -17.97 4.66 -1.08
N TYR A 171 -18.56 5.03 -2.20
CA TYR A 171 -19.19 6.32 -2.43
C TYR A 171 -20.61 6.11 -2.95
N ALA A 172 -21.64 6.50 -2.19
CA ALA A 172 -23.04 6.19 -2.47
C ALA A 172 -23.27 4.70 -2.81
N GLY A 173 -22.61 3.80 -2.07
CA GLY A 173 -22.65 2.36 -2.31
C GLY A 173 -21.78 1.84 -3.46
N HIS A 174 -21.16 2.71 -4.26
CA HIS A 174 -20.27 2.31 -5.36
C HIS A 174 -18.81 2.17 -4.91
N ARG A 175 -18.14 1.13 -5.38
CA ARG A 175 -16.71 0.90 -5.15
C ARG A 175 -15.87 1.81 -6.07
N ILE A 176 -15.02 2.63 -5.47
CA ILE A 176 -14.04 3.46 -6.18
C ILE A 176 -12.63 3.14 -5.65
N ASP A 177 -11.82 2.52 -6.49
CA ASP A 177 -10.44 2.16 -6.13
C ASP A 177 -9.54 3.39 -6.19
N LEU A 178 -9.04 3.82 -5.03
CA LEU A 178 -8.18 5.00 -4.94
C LEU A 178 -6.73 4.65 -5.27
N LEU A 179 -6.24 3.53 -4.74
CA LEU A 179 -4.94 2.96 -5.06
C LEU A 179 -4.85 1.48 -4.71
N THR A 180 -3.89 0.80 -5.32
CA THR A 180 -3.53 -0.58 -5.01
C THR A 180 -2.17 -0.61 -4.32
N VAL A 181 -2.07 -1.34 -3.21
CA VAL A 181 -0.87 -1.42 -2.36
C VAL A 181 -0.48 -2.89 -2.19
N TYR A 182 0.77 -3.20 -2.48
CA TYR A 182 1.43 -4.47 -2.15
C TYR A 182 1.92 -4.41 -0.71
N GLY A 183 1.32 -5.21 0.16
CA GLY A 183 1.58 -5.25 1.59
C GLY A 183 0.38 -4.80 2.43
N ARG A 184 -0.10 -5.69 3.31
CA ARG A 184 -1.27 -5.46 4.16
C ARG A 184 -1.09 -4.33 5.15
N GLN A 185 0.07 -4.25 5.80
CA GLN A 185 0.33 -3.28 6.86
C GLN A 185 0.32 -1.84 6.32
N GLN A 186 0.93 -1.62 5.16
CA GLN A 186 0.99 -0.33 4.50
C GLN A 186 -0.40 0.10 4.05
N ALA A 187 -1.17 -0.81 3.43
CA ALA A 187 -2.52 -0.54 2.98
C ALA A 187 -3.47 -0.21 4.15
N ALA A 188 -3.39 -0.97 5.24
CA ALA A 188 -4.16 -0.72 6.45
C ALA A 188 -3.82 0.64 7.09
N ALA A 189 -2.53 1.00 7.14
CA ALA A 189 -2.09 2.30 7.65
C ALA A 189 -2.66 3.47 6.83
N ILE A 190 -2.79 3.30 5.51
CA ILE A 190 -3.38 4.33 4.63
C ILE A 190 -4.88 4.48 4.90
N VAL A 191 -5.62 3.37 4.98
CA VAL A 191 -7.07 3.43 5.28
C VAL A 191 -7.31 4.04 6.66
N ALA A 192 -6.57 3.61 7.68
CA ALA A 192 -6.68 4.18 9.03
C ALA A 192 -6.39 5.68 9.04
N ARG A 193 -5.39 6.12 8.26
CA ARG A 193 -5.07 7.56 8.13
C ARG A 193 -6.19 8.33 7.45
N LEU A 194 -6.74 7.81 6.35
CA LEU A 194 -7.85 8.43 5.63
C LEU A 194 -9.08 8.58 6.54
N GLN A 195 -9.47 7.51 7.23
CA GLN A 195 -10.58 7.51 8.20
C GLN A 195 -10.34 8.52 9.33
N HIS A 196 -9.12 8.59 9.87
CA HIS A 196 -8.79 9.55 10.92
C HIS A 196 -8.87 11.00 10.42
N CYS A 197 -8.34 11.30 9.23
CA CYS A 197 -8.44 12.64 8.64
C CYS A 197 -9.89 13.03 8.34
N ASP A 198 -10.70 12.09 7.89
CA ASP A 198 -12.12 12.31 7.62
C ASP A 198 -12.91 12.63 8.91
N GLN A 199 -12.66 11.88 9.99
CA GLN A 199 -13.24 12.18 11.30
C GLN A 199 -12.86 13.57 11.83
N LEU A 200 -11.62 14.01 11.59
CA LEU A 200 -11.18 15.36 11.97
C LEU A 200 -11.90 16.44 11.17
N LEU A 201 -12.11 16.23 9.87
CA LEU A 201 -12.87 17.15 9.03
C LEU A 201 -14.36 17.18 9.41
N ASP A 202 -14.94 16.06 9.83
CA ASP A 202 -16.31 16.01 10.34
C ASP A 202 -16.47 16.76 11.67
N ALA A 203 -15.51 16.58 12.58
CA ALA A 203 -15.49 17.33 13.83
C ALA A 203 -15.38 18.84 13.57
N GLU A 204 -14.57 19.24 12.59
CA GLU A 204 -14.44 20.64 12.19
C GLU A 204 -15.72 21.17 11.51
N ALA A 205 -16.38 20.36 10.68
CA ALA A 205 -17.62 20.75 10.00
C ALA A 205 -18.73 21.08 11.01
N LYS A 206 -18.84 20.26 12.06
CA LYS A 206 -19.75 20.50 13.19
C LYS A 206 -19.42 21.80 13.93
N ARG A 207 -18.13 22.10 14.15
CA ARG A 207 -17.69 23.31 14.87
C ARG A 207 -17.97 24.60 14.11
N VAL A 208 -17.74 24.60 12.81
CA VAL A 208 -17.90 25.79 11.95
C VAL A 208 -19.37 26.04 11.57
N GLY A 209 -20.29 25.14 11.97
CA GLY A 209 -21.71 25.25 11.60
C GLY A 209 -21.95 25.06 10.09
N ALA A 210 -20.96 24.51 9.38
CA ALA A 210 -20.98 24.30 7.95
C ALA A 210 -21.78 23.03 7.62
N GLY A 211 -23.11 23.15 7.70
CA GLY A 211 -24.06 22.20 7.16
C GLY A 211 -24.28 20.95 8.00
N LYS A 212 -25.56 20.60 8.18
CA LYS A 212 -26.00 19.27 8.63
C LYS A 212 -25.36 18.22 7.71
N ASN A 213 -24.26 17.63 8.14
CA ASN A 213 -23.72 16.44 7.52
C ASN A 213 -24.66 15.28 7.93
N PRO A 214 -25.44 14.69 6.99
CA PRO A 214 -26.40 13.65 7.33
C PRO A 214 -25.74 12.40 7.93
N HIS A 215 -24.41 12.27 7.82
CA HIS A 215 -23.68 11.10 8.33
C HIS A 215 -23.54 11.08 9.87
N ILE A 216 -23.82 12.18 10.56
CA ILE A 216 -23.60 12.29 12.00
C ILE A 216 -24.87 11.95 12.82
N ASP A 217 -26.05 12.13 12.23
CA ASP A 217 -27.33 11.83 12.89
C ASP A 217 -27.76 10.37 12.67
N GLY A 218 -26.96 9.58 11.92
CA GLY A 218 -27.06 8.13 11.86
C GLY A 218 -26.50 7.52 13.13
N GLU A 219 -27.27 7.61 14.21
CA GLU A 219 -27.15 6.72 15.36
C GLU A 219 -26.89 5.29 14.86
N TRP A 220 -25.96 4.61 15.53
CA TRP A 220 -25.80 3.18 15.37
C TRP A 220 -27.16 2.54 15.62
N HIS A 221 -27.89 2.19 14.56
CA HIS A 221 -29.09 1.40 14.71
C HIS A 221 -28.67 0.11 15.40
N HIS A 222 -29.11 -0.01 16.65
CA HIS A 222 -29.19 -1.28 17.35
C HIS A 222 -29.76 -2.31 16.37
N THR A 223 -29.00 -3.39 16.20
CA THR A 223 -29.28 -4.52 15.32
C THR A 223 -30.74 -4.98 15.50
N PRO A 224 -31.45 -5.41 14.43
CA PRO A 224 -32.86 -5.75 14.50
C PRO A 224 -33.05 -7.02 15.33
N GLY A 225 -33.57 -6.83 16.53
CA GLY A 225 -33.87 -7.88 17.50
C GLY A 225 -34.79 -7.31 18.57
N GLY A 226 -35.90 -6.70 18.13
CA GLY A 226 -36.98 -6.30 19.02
C GLY A 226 -37.71 -7.55 19.51
N LEU A 227 -37.44 -7.93 20.76
CA LEU A 227 -38.41 -8.63 21.58
C LEU A 227 -38.86 -7.64 22.65
N ASN A 228 -40.01 -7.02 22.40
CA ASN A 228 -40.80 -6.44 23.47
C ASN A 228 -41.49 -7.61 24.15
N ASP A 229 -40.92 -8.07 25.25
CA ASP A 229 -41.65 -8.94 26.17
C ASP A 229 -42.69 -8.09 26.91
N VAL A 230 -43.86 -8.69 27.09
CA VAL A 230 -45.10 -8.18 27.69
C VAL A 230 -44.89 -7.74 29.13
#